data_AF-F3QYC9-F1
#
_entry.id   AF-F3QYC9-F1
#
_cell.length_a   1.000
_cell.length_b   1.000
_cell.length_c   1.000
_cell.angle_alpha   90.00
_cell.angle_beta   90.00
_cell.angle_gamma   90.00
#
_symmetry.space_group_name_H-M   'P 1'
#
loop_
_entity.id
_entity.type
_entity.pdbx_description
1 polymer ?
#
loop_
_entity_poly.entity_id
_entity_poly.type
_entity_poly.pdbx_seq_one_letter_code
_entity_poly.pdbx_strand_id
1 'polypeptide(L)'
;MKILFIGSGCACRLPFVEYLFKKKIQEAEVPDIEVESADMAMWGVTSHESVVPESSGPDKVGNLLNQADFIVVMEGRQRNFLTRFMDYSSWNKIHLFLDYCTSEKEHLVGSVCGDLDYQTQDEEMSNGCMNLIARIKAFLKEHLSEKTEISTLMPA
;
A
#
# COMPACT_ATOMS: atom_id res chain seq x y z
N MET A 1 -6.86 -4.29 11.13
CA MET A 1 -5.95 -3.40 10.38
C MET A 1 -6.55 -3.15 9.01
N LYS A 2 -6.57 -1.91 8.55
CA LYS A 2 -7.13 -1.52 7.26
C LYS A 2 -6.03 -1.11 6.28
N ILE A 3 -6.00 -1.77 5.13
CA ILE A 3 -5.04 -1.52 4.05
C ILE A 3 -5.82 -1.01 2.84
N LEU A 4 -5.44 0.16 2.35
CA LEU A 4 -6.05 0.81 1.22
C LEU A 4 -5.07 0.85 0.04
N PHE A 5 -5.40 0.15 -1.04
CA PHE A 5 -4.67 0.24 -2.30
C PHE A 5 -5.23 1.37 -3.17
N ILE A 6 -4.36 2.20 -3.74
CA ILE A 6 -4.77 3.35 -4.54
C ILE A 6 -4.20 3.25 -5.96
N GLY A 7 -5.11 3.18 -6.93
CA GLY A 7 -4.82 3.23 -8.36
C GLY A 7 -5.02 4.63 -8.95
N SER A 8 -4.51 4.80 -10.17
CA SER A 8 -4.68 6.04 -10.93
C SER A 8 -6.00 6.08 -11.72
N GLY A 9 -6.78 4.99 -11.74
CA GLY A 9 -7.89 4.80 -12.66
C GLY A 9 -7.49 4.20 -14.03
N CYS A 10 -6.21 3.89 -14.26
CA CYS A 10 -5.78 3.14 -15.44
C CYS A 10 -5.78 1.63 -15.13
N ALA A 11 -6.59 0.88 -15.87
CA ALA A 11 -7.17 -0.42 -15.51
C ALA A 11 -6.23 -1.65 -15.46
N CYS A 12 -4.93 -1.52 -15.17
CA CYS A 12 -4.00 -2.64 -15.43
C CYS A 12 -3.36 -3.26 -14.18
N ARG A 13 -3.00 -2.46 -13.16
CA ARG A 13 -2.14 -2.95 -12.06
C ARG A 13 -2.86 -3.14 -10.73
N LEU A 14 -3.76 -2.22 -10.38
CA LEU A 14 -4.44 -2.23 -9.09
C LEU A 14 -5.25 -3.52 -8.84
N PRO A 15 -6.15 -3.96 -9.73
CA PRO A 15 -6.96 -5.17 -9.47
C PRO A 15 -6.11 -6.43 -9.35
N PHE A 16 -5.02 -6.50 -10.12
CA PHE A 16 -4.10 -7.64 -10.08
C PHE A 16 -3.31 -7.71 -8.78
N VAL A 17 -2.71 -6.59 -8.36
CA VAL A 17 -1.96 -6.52 -7.10
C VAL A 17 -2.88 -6.75 -5.90
N GLU A 18 -4.09 -6.18 -5.91
CA GLU A 18 -5.08 -6.42 -4.85
C GLU A 18 -5.44 -7.91 -4.74
N TYR A 19 -5.71 -8.56 -5.87
CA TYR A 19 -5.99 -10.00 -5.91
C TYR A 19 -4.83 -10.83 -5.37
N LEU A 20 -3.60 -10.58 -5.85
CA LEU A 20 -2.40 -11.28 -5.39
C LEU A 20 -2.19 -11.07 -3.89
N PHE A 21 -2.31 -9.84 -3.42
CA PHE A 21 -2.12 -9.50 -2.02
C PHE A 21 -3.15 -10.19 -1.12
N LYS A 22 -4.45 -10.15 -1.48
CA LYS A 22 -5.51 -10.85 -0.76
C LYS A 22 -5.28 -12.35 -0.69
N LYS A 23 -4.86 -12.97 -1.80
CA LYS A 23 -4.50 -14.39 -1.82
C LYS A 23 -3.32 -14.67 -0.90
N LYS A 24 -2.25 -13.88 -0.98
CA LYS A 24 -1.03 -14.08 -0.20
C LYS A 24 -1.23 -13.85 1.29
N ILE A 25 -2.08 -12.89 1.68
CA ILE A 25 -2.34 -12.63 3.10
C ILE A 25 -3.17 -13.72 3.74
N GLN A 26 -4.09 -14.32 2.98
CA GLN A 26 -4.83 -15.52 3.37
C GLN A 26 -3.90 -16.72 3.51
N GLU A 27 -3.01 -16.97 2.54
CA GLU A 27 -1.98 -18.04 2.60
C GLU A 27 -1.04 -17.86 3.81
N ALA A 28 -0.73 -16.61 4.17
CA ALA A 28 0.16 -16.26 5.26
C ALA A 28 -0.51 -16.24 6.65
N GLU A 29 -1.81 -16.58 6.71
CA GLU A 29 -2.66 -16.64 7.91
C GLU A 29 -2.56 -15.38 8.79
N VAL A 30 -2.50 -14.20 8.18
CA VAL A 30 -2.45 -12.94 8.94
C VAL A 30 -3.87 -12.53 9.35
N PRO A 31 -4.20 -12.51 10.64
CA PRO A 31 -5.56 -12.25 11.09
C PRO A 31 -5.93 -10.77 10.96
N ASP A 32 -7.24 -10.50 10.87
CA ASP A 32 -7.88 -9.19 11.04
C ASP A 32 -7.37 -8.08 10.09
N ILE A 33 -7.10 -8.43 8.83
CA ILE A 33 -6.74 -7.46 7.78
C ILE A 33 -7.92 -7.24 6.83
N GLU A 34 -8.37 -6.00 6.75
CA GLU A 34 -9.32 -5.50 5.77
C GLU A 34 -8.56 -4.85 4.61
N VAL A 35 -8.84 -5.30 3.38
CA VAL A 35 -8.18 -4.77 2.17
C VAL A 35 -9.23 -4.14 1.26
N GLU A 36 -9.11 -2.83 1.08
CA GLU A 36 -9.92 -2.02 0.18
C GLU A 36 -9.07 -1.44 -0.95
N SER A 37 -9.73 -1.06 -2.04
CA SER A 37 -9.10 -0.37 -3.15
C SER A 37 -9.92 0.84 -3.59
N ALA A 38 -9.23 1.87 -4.07
CA ALA A 38 -9.85 3.09 -4.61
C ALA A 38 -9.03 3.65 -5.77
N ASP A 39 -9.70 4.34 -6.69
CA ASP A 39 -9.04 5.01 -7.81
C ASP A 39 -9.07 6.53 -7.64
N MET A 40 -7.93 7.17 -7.90
CA MET A 40 -7.84 8.63 -7.92
C MET A 40 -8.77 9.28 -8.95
N ALA A 41 -9.13 8.57 -10.03
CA ALA A 41 -10.12 9.02 -11.00
C ALA A 41 -11.48 9.29 -10.35
N MET A 42 -11.87 8.50 -9.35
CA MET A 42 -13.13 8.70 -8.60
C MET A 42 -13.12 9.98 -7.75
N TRP A 43 -11.95 10.58 -7.54
CA TRP A 43 -11.80 11.84 -6.82
C TRP A 43 -11.67 13.06 -7.75
N GLY A 44 -11.99 12.88 -9.04
CA GLY A 44 -12.06 13.97 -10.02
C GLY A 44 -10.70 14.43 -10.56
N VAL A 45 -9.69 13.55 -10.56
CA VAL A 45 -8.30 13.91 -10.89
C VAL A 45 -7.87 13.47 -12.30
N THR A 46 -8.74 12.82 -13.08
CA THR A 46 -8.46 12.51 -14.49
C THR A 46 -9.08 13.57 -15.40
N SER A 47 -8.24 14.21 -16.20
CA SER A 47 -8.63 15.17 -17.24
C SER A 47 -9.68 14.58 -18.19
N HIS A 48 -10.74 15.36 -18.42
CA HIS A 48 -11.93 15.07 -19.25
C HIS A 48 -12.97 14.12 -18.66
N GLU A 49 -13.81 14.61 -17.74
CA GLU A 49 -15.27 14.75 -17.95
C GLU A 49 -15.94 15.25 -16.66
N SER A 50 -16.91 16.13 -16.83
CA SER A 50 -17.58 16.91 -15.79
C SER A 50 -18.67 16.11 -15.09
N VAL A 51 -18.30 15.15 -14.25
CA VAL A 51 -19.18 14.64 -13.18
C VAL A 51 -18.33 14.41 -11.95
N VAL A 52 -18.39 15.37 -11.04
CA VAL A 52 -17.81 15.30 -9.69
C VAL A 52 -18.69 14.32 -8.91
N PRO A 53 -18.26 13.07 -8.62
CA PRO A 53 -19.10 12.13 -7.89
C PRO A 53 -19.41 12.67 -6.49
N GLU A 54 -20.56 12.37 -5.91
CA GLU A 54 -20.91 12.84 -4.56
C GLU A 54 -19.87 12.43 -3.48
N SER A 55 -18.96 11.51 -3.79
CA SER A 55 -17.83 11.07 -2.96
C SER A 55 -16.58 11.95 -3.02
N SER A 56 -16.49 12.97 -3.88
CA SER A 56 -15.23 13.66 -4.22
C SER A 56 -14.97 14.97 -3.45
N GLY A 57 -15.40 15.05 -2.19
CA GLY A 57 -15.02 16.16 -1.32
C GLY A 57 -13.63 15.94 -0.69
N PRO A 58 -12.81 16.99 -0.48
CA PRO A 58 -11.51 16.87 0.19
C PRO A 58 -11.65 16.20 1.57
N ASP A 59 -12.74 16.48 2.28
CA ASP A 59 -13.04 15.88 3.58
C ASP A 59 -13.33 14.37 3.48
N LYS A 60 -13.98 13.92 2.41
CA LYS A 60 -14.28 12.49 2.21
C LYS A 60 -13.02 11.70 1.86
N VAL A 61 -12.16 12.25 1.00
CA VAL A 61 -10.86 11.67 0.67
C VAL A 61 -9.98 11.61 1.92
N GLY A 62 -9.85 12.72 2.65
CA GLY A 62 -9.10 12.77 3.91
C GLY A 62 -9.61 11.76 4.94
N ASN A 63 -10.94 11.66 5.11
CA ASN A 63 -11.55 10.69 6.04
C ASN A 63 -11.25 9.23 5.64
N LEU A 64 -11.26 8.90 4.35
CA LEU A 64 -10.91 7.56 3.87
C LEU A 64 -9.43 7.25 4.15
N LEU A 65 -8.53 8.19 3.83
CA LEU A 65 -7.10 8.02 4.07
C LEU A 65 -6.76 7.92 5.56
N ASN A 66 -7.46 8.67 6.41
CA ASN A 66 -7.24 8.66 7.86
C ASN A 66 -7.66 7.33 8.51
N GLN A 67 -8.67 6.65 7.97
CA GLN A 67 -9.13 5.34 8.44
C GLN A 67 -8.17 4.20 8.07
N ALA A 68 -7.31 4.38 7.08
CA ALA A 68 -6.33 3.37 6.69
C ALA A 68 -5.12 3.39 7.63
N ASP A 69 -4.61 2.21 7.95
CA ASP A 69 -3.35 2.00 8.65
C ASP A 69 -2.18 2.01 7.64
N PHE A 70 -2.40 1.38 6.48
CA PHE A 70 -1.46 1.34 5.36
C PHE A 70 -2.15 1.81 4.08
N ILE A 71 -1.50 2.72 3.37
CA ILE A 71 -1.96 3.27 2.10
C ILE A 71 -0.94 2.89 1.04
N VAL A 72 -1.29 1.96 0.16
CA VAL A 72 -0.37 1.44 -0.85
C VAL A 72 -0.67 2.07 -2.19
N VAL A 73 0.27 2.87 -2.70
CA VAL A 73 0.16 3.52 -4.01
C VAL A 73 1.02 2.79 -5.05
N MET A 74 0.61 2.84 -6.31
CA MET A 74 1.33 2.22 -7.43
C MET A 74 2.42 3.13 -8.02
N GLU A 75 2.27 4.45 -7.87
CA GLU A 75 3.14 5.46 -8.48
C GLU A 75 3.43 6.62 -7.51
N GLY A 76 4.64 7.18 -7.60
CA GLY A 76 5.07 8.29 -6.73
C GLY A 76 4.21 9.56 -6.89
N ARG A 77 3.62 9.80 -8.07
CA ARG A 77 2.71 10.94 -8.27
C ARG A 77 1.47 10.86 -7.38
N GLN A 78 0.98 9.65 -7.13
CA GLN A 78 -0.19 9.44 -6.28
C GLN A 78 0.15 9.82 -4.84
N ARG A 79 1.31 9.42 -4.32
CA ARG A 79 1.79 9.84 -2.99
C ARG A 79 1.73 11.37 -2.82
N ASN A 80 2.32 12.12 -3.75
CA ASN A 80 2.35 13.59 -3.69
C ASN A 80 0.95 14.24 -3.77
N PHE A 81 -0.02 13.54 -4.36
CA PHE A 81 -1.40 14.00 -4.39
C PHE A 81 -2.10 13.75 -3.05
N LEU A 82 -1.99 12.53 -2.51
CA LEU A 82 -2.63 12.13 -1.26
C LEU A 82 -2.16 12.97 -0.06
N THR A 83 -0.89 13.36 -0.04
CA THR A 83 -0.32 14.22 1.00
C THR A 83 -1.02 15.57 1.13
N ARG A 84 -1.79 16.00 0.13
CA ARG A 84 -2.60 17.23 0.20
C ARG A 84 -3.86 17.10 1.08
N PHE A 85 -4.25 15.87 1.39
CA PHE A 85 -5.46 15.54 2.17
C PHE A 85 -5.13 14.92 3.54
N MET A 86 -3.85 14.87 3.90
CA MET A 86 -3.36 14.20 5.09
C MET A 86 -2.40 15.10 5.87
N ASP A 87 -2.48 15.03 7.20
CA ASP A 87 -1.50 15.65 8.07
C ASP A 87 -0.11 15.04 7.88
N TYR A 88 0.92 15.87 8.04
CA TYR A 88 2.32 15.46 7.87
C TYR A 88 2.70 14.25 8.73
N SER A 89 2.16 14.14 9.95
CA SER A 89 2.39 13.02 10.86
C SER A 89 1.84 11.69 10.36
N SER A 90 0.91 11.70 9.39
CA SER A 90 0.26 10.51 8.82
C SER A 90 0.86 10.11 7.47
N TRP A 91 1.81 10.86 6.92
CA TRP A 91 2.42 10.57 5.62
C TRP A 91 3.23 9.27 5.60
N ASN A 92 3.69 8.81 6.76
CA ASN A 92 4.37 7.53 6.93
C ASN A 92 3.48 6.32 6.65
N LYS A 93 2.14 6.50 6.61
CA LYS A 93 1.18 5.48 6.19
C LYS A 93 1.22 5.20 4.69
N ILE A 94 1.78 6.12 3.89
CA ILE A 94 1.81 6.00 2.42
C ILE A 94 3.05 5.22 1.99
N HIS A 95 2.83 4.07 1.38
CA HIS A 95 3.87 3.20 0.86
C HIS A 95 3.75 3.05 -0.65
N LEU A 96 4.87 3.17 -1.36
CA LEU A 96 4.93 2.90 -2.80
C LEU A 96 5.13 1.39 -3.00
N PHE A 97 4.23 0.75 -3.74
CA PHE A 97 4.28 -0.70 -3.96
C PHE A 97 5.59 -1.14 -4.63
N LEU A 98 6.10 -0.33 -5.55
CA LEU A 98 7.35 -0.60 -6.27
C LEU A 98 8.57 -0.68 -5.34
N ASP A 99 8.54 -0.02 -4.18
CA ASP A 99 9.63 -0.13 -3.19
C ASP A 99 9.73 -1.56 -2.63
N TYR A 100 8.62 -2.30 -2.59
CA TYR A 100 8.59 -3.70 -2.16
C TYR A 100 8.94 -4.68 -3.29
N CYS A 101 8.78 -4.29 -4.55
CA CYS A 101 9.20 -5.10 -5.71
C CYS A 101 10.72 -5.10 -5.91
N THR A 102 11.40 -4.02 -5.53
CA THR A 102 12.82 -3.78 -5.86
C THR A 102 13.81 -4.24 -4.79
N SER A 103 13.34 -4.74 -3.64
CA SER A 103 14.11 -4.92 -2.39
C SER A 103 15.26 -5.95 -2.44
N GLU A 104 15.56 -6.59 -3.57
CA GLU A 104 16.70 -7.52 -3.70
C GLU A 104 17.77 -7.10 -4.72
N LYS A 105 17.62 -5.97 -5.42
CA LYS A 105 18.56 -5.61 -6.51
C LYS A 105 19.72 -4.69 -6.11
N GLU A 106 19.79 -4.17 -4.89
CA GLU A 106 20.85 -3.22 -4.50
C GLU A 106 22.20 -3.88 -4.12
N HIS A 107 22.29 -5.21 -4.10
CA HIS A 107 23.55 -5.92 -3.81
C HIS A 107 24.17 -6.67 -5.01
N LEU A 108 23.61 -6.53 -6.21
CA LEU A 108 24.25 -7.01 -7.44
C LEU A 108 24.91 -5.83 -8.16
N VAL A 109 26.15 -5.60 -7.73
CA VAL A 109 27.26 -4.96 -8.45
C VAL A 109 27.04 -4.97 -9.96
N GLY A 110 27.28 -3.81 -10.58
CA GLY A 110 27.18 -3.59 -12.02
C GLY A 110 27.66 -4.80 -12.84
N SER A 111 26.70 -5.47 -13.49
CA SER A 111 27.00 -6.51 -14.44
C SER A 111 26.90 -5.92 -15.84
N VAL A 112 28.08 -5.78 -16.43
CA VAL A 112 28.31 -5.65 -17.86
C VAL A 112 27.43 -6.67 -18.60
N CYS A 113 26.60 -6.19 -19.53
CA CYS A 113 26.08 -6.90 -20.69
C CYS A 113 25.86 -8.43 -20.53
N GLY A 114 24.61 -8.85 -20.30
CA GLY A 114 24.14 -10.12 -20.85
C GLY A 114 23.57 -11.18 -19.91
N ASP A 115 22.78 -10.80 -18.91
CA ASP A 115 21.76 -11.73 -18.37
C ASP A 115 20.39 -11.05 -18.45
N LEU A 116 19.54 -11.56 -19.34
CA LEU A 116 18.12 -11.24 -19.34
C LEU A 116 17.53 -11.79 -18.04
N ASP A 117 17.25 -10.92 -17.07
CA ASP A 117 16.33 -11.23 -15.98
C ASP A 117 14.97 -11.62 -16.60
N TYR A 118 14.72 -12.91 -16.81
CA TYR A 118 13.43 -13.47 -17.22
C TYR A 118 12.41 -13.47 -16.06
N GLN A 119 12.53 -12.54 -15.11
CA GLN A 119 11.51 -12.43 -14.08
C GLN A 119 10.25 -11.87 -14.75
N THR A 120 9.19 -12.66 -14.75
CA THR A 120 7.92 -12.19 -15.29
C THR A 120 7.39 -11.08 -14.40
N GLN A 121 6.67 -10.12 -14.99
CA GLN A 121 6.01 -9.05 -14.23
C GLN A 121 5.15 -9.63 -13.08
N ASP A 122 4.58 -10.82 -13.27
CA ASP A 122 3.79 -11.52 -12.25
C ASP A 122 4.61 -11.97 -11.05
N GLU A 123 5.82 -12.50 -11.27
CA GLU A 123 6.75 -12.89 -10.20
C GLU A 123 7.23 -11.68 -9.40
N GLU A 124 7.55 -10.58 -10.08
CA GLU A 124 7.96 -9.33 -9.42
C GLU A 124 6.84 -8.78 -8.52
N MET A 125 5.60 -8.77 -9.02
CA MET A 125 4.43 -8.31 -8.26
C MET A 125 4.08 -9.26 -7.11
N SER A 126 4.24 -10.58 -7.32
CA SER A 126 4.07 -11.59 -6.27
C SER A 126 5.10 -11.41 -5.15
N ASN A 127 6.37 -11.21 -5.49
CA ASN A 127 7.43 -10.93 -4.52
C ASN A 127 7.17 -9.61 -3.78
N GLY A 128 6.74 -8.56 -4.50
CA GLY A 128 6.31 -7.31 -3.90
C GLY A 128 5.21 -7.49 -2.86
N CYS A 129 4.21 -8.33 -3.14
CA CYS A 129 3.16 -8.66 -2.17
C CYS A 129 3.71 -9.36 -0.93
N MET A 130 4.63 -10.32 -1.09
CA MET A 130 5.24 -11.02 0.05
C MET A 130 6.08 -10.08 0.93
N ASN A 131 6.85 -9.18 0.32
CA ASN A 131 7.65 -8.18 1.03
C ASN A 131 6.77 -7.18 1.80
N LEU A 132 5.66 -6.74 1.18
CA LEU A 132 4.67 -5.91 1.87
C LEU A 132 4.04 -6.64 3.06
N ILE A 133 3.67 -7.92 2.90
CA ILE A 133 3.16 -8.76 4.01
C ILE A 133 4.19 -8.88 5.13
N ALA A 134 5.47 -9.07 4.81
CA ALA A 134 6.53 -9.13 5.81
C ALA A 134 6.62 -7.83 6.62
N ARG A 135 6.53 -6.67 5.95
CA ARG A 135 6.49 -5.36 6.63
C ARG A 135 5.28 -5.23 7.54
N ILE A 136 4.10 -5.67 7.10
CA ILE A 136 2.88 -5.64 7.90
C ILE A 136 3.00 -6.55 9.13
N LYS A 137 3.54 -7.76 8.97
CA LYS A 137 3.81 -8.67 10.09
C LYS A 137 4.76 -8.04 11.11
N ALA A 138 5.81 -7.36 10.66
CA ALA A 138 6.72 -6.63 11.54
C ALA A 138 6.01 -5.50 12.28
N PHE A 139 5.21 -4.69 11.59
CA PHE A 139 4.41 -3.61 12.19
C PHE A 139 3.43 -4.14 13.25
N LEU A 140 2.70 -5.22 12.95
CA LEU A 140 1.80 -5.84 13.91
C LEU A 140 2.55 -6.34 15.14
N LYS A 141 3.74 -6.94 14.96
CA LYS A 141 4.57 -7.39 16.07
C LYS A 141 5.05 -6.23 16.96
N GLU A 142 5.47 -5.12 16.35
CA GLU A 142 5.88 -3.90 17.05
C GLU A 142 4.73 -3.37 17.93
N HIS A 143 3.54 -3.18 17.35
CA HIS A 143 2.39 -2.61 18.08
C HIS A 143 1.68 -3.58 19.03
N LEU A 144 1.75 -4.90 18.80
CA LEU A 144 1.26 -5.90 19.77
C LEU A 144 2.19 -6.04 20.98
N SER A 145 3.51 -5.88 20.77
CA SER A 145 4.49 -5.92 21.86
C SER A 145 4.32 -4.70 22.76
N GLU A 146 4.17 -3.49 22.19
CA GLU A 146 3.88 -2.26 22.94
C GLU A 146 2.60 -2.37 23.79
N LYS A 147 1.53 -2.95 23.24
CA LYS A 147 0.25 -3.10 23.97
C LYS A 147 0.34 -4.06 25.16
N THR A 148 1.22 -5.06 25.09
CA THR A 148 1.45 -6.02 26.17
C THR A 148 2.27 -5.39 27.30
N GLU A 149 3.27 -4.57 26.98
CA GLU A 149 4.11 -3.88 27.98
C GLU A 149 3.33 -2.82 28.78
N ILE A 150 2.46 -2.06 28.12
CA ILE A 150 1.63 -1.03 28.79
C ILE A 150 0.62 -1.68 29.75
N SER A 151 0.08 -2.86 29.41
CA SER A 151 -0.86 -3.56 30.29
C SER A 151 -0.19 -4.14 31.54
N THR A 152 1.15 -4.27 31.56
CA THR A 152 1.89 -4.85 32.70
C THR A 152 2.36 -3.78 33.69
N LEU A 153 2.28 -2.49 33.31
CA LEU A 153 2.74 -1.35 34.12
C LEU A 153 1.63 -0.66 34.93
N MET A 154 0.39 -1.14 34.87
CA MET A 154 -0.71 -0.67 35.73
C MET A 154 -0.98 -1.73 36.81
N PRO A 155 -0.46 -1.58 38.05
CA PRO A 155 -0.94 -2.38 39.15
C PRO A 155 -2.38 -1.95 39.49
N ALA A 156 -3.21 -2.95 39.78
CA ALA A 156 -4.60 -2.80 40.24
C ALA A 156 -4.71 -2.05 41.58
#